data_AF-A0A7K0PX39-F1
#
_entry.id   AF-A0A7K0PX39-F1
#
_cell.length_a   1.000
_cell.length_b   1.000
_cell.length_c   1.000
_cell.angle_alpha   90.00
_cell.angle_beta   90.00
_cell.angle_gamma   90.00
#
_symmetry.space_group_name_H-M   'P 1'
#
loop_
_entity.id
_entity.type
_entity.pdbx_description
1 polymer ?
#
loop_
_entity_poly.entity_id
_entity_poly.type
_entity_poly.pdbx_seq_one_letter_code
_entity_poly.pdbx_strand_id
1 'polypeptide(L)'
;MGLLPGWARPRGHVHGVGEEADGRRQRLPPARADRSRVDRPARRRPLLRLRRRVRQEDALRALRRAGRPRRVPRLPPLRGRHVLRAAGHQGRRTERARPAPYTAPELRRARRGDPPPPSGAGRAAALQGAHRLAPAAGPRRAGLHPGVPAPAPTRHRQPLAGTGLRSRPRPSTRPRVVDVAPATVERPGILLPADQRVAVVAHWSPGPAQSRSAVQLVAELQRCGYRVTVSSTSESAEPLDFSAGGSVSTDELRVLRRPNTGYDFGSWAAALHADPNIAPRDHVLLVNDSLVGPFAGLGPALADFETTSADVWGLVESDQFASHLQSFFRGFRRGVLAEPPMAAFWAGLEVVPDKDQLIAEYEFGFSEFLVDRGYSTAAFVHHTSVVAPGLNPTILGWRALLAAGVPFVKRELVRSPGLAPDGHDLPAEVTARFGVEVTEWV
;
A
#
# COMPACT_ATOMS: atom_id res chain seq x y z
N MET A 1 55.24 -1.81 -46.17
CA MET A 1 55.54 -0.42 -46.65
C MET A 1 54.83 0.50 -45.68
N GLY A 2 55.47 1.03 -44.63
CA GLY A 2 56.54 2.04 -44.65
C GLY A 2 55.87 3.43 -44.79
N LEU A 3 56.06 4.46 -43.98
CA LEU A 3 57.14 4.87 -43.07
C LEU A 3 56.62 6.09 -42.26
N LEU A 4 57.13 6.27 -41.03
CA LEU A 4 57.22 7.57 -40.34
C LEU A 4 58.19 8.49 -41.12
N PRO A 5 58.10 9.83 -40.97
CA PRO A 5 59.00 10.56 -40.03
C PRO A 5 58.30 11.81 -39.43
N GLY A 6 58.76 12.54 -38.40
CA GLY A 6 60.03 12.63 -37.71
C GLY A 6 60.38 14.12 -37.43
N TRP A 7 60.91 14.41 -36.22
CA TRP A 7 61.82 15.53 -35.87
C TRP A 7 61.18 16.96 -35.77
N ALA A 8 61.55 17.90 -34.90
CA ALA A 8 62.69 18.10 -33.99
C ALA A 8 62.35 19.07 -32.82
N ARG A 9 63.15 19.02 -31.73
CA ARG A 9 63.30 20.06 -30.69
C ARG A 9 64.40 21.07 -31.07
N PRO A 10 64.51 22.20 -30.35
CA PRO A 10 65.75 22.49 -29.58
C PRO A 10 65.43 23.06 -28.16
N ARG A 11 65.99 22.59 -27.03
CA ARG A 11 67.37 22.67 -26.44
C ARG A 11 67.64 23.94 -25.60
N GLY A 12 68.15 23.69 -24.39
CA GLY A 12 68.88 24.59 -23.47
C GLY A 12 68.78 24.05 -22.02
N HIS A 13 69.68 23.16 -21.54
CA HIS A 13 70.94 23.46 -20.80
C HIS A 13 70.67 24.14 -19.43
N VAL A 14 71.14 23.71 -18.24
CA VAL A 14 72.46 23.22 -17.75
C VAL A 14 72.30 22.52 -16.37
N HIS A 15 73.28 21.66 -16.00
CA HIS A 15 73.72 21.12 -14.69
C HIS A 15 73.21 21.77 -13.38
N GLY A 16 73.13 21.14 -12.21
CA GLY A 16 73.60 19.85 -11.67
C GLY A 16 73.66 19.97 -10.12
N VAL A 17 73.65 18.81 -9.41
CA VAL A 17 74.18 18.52 -8.04
C VAL A 17 73.70 19.44 -6.87
N GLY A 18 73.29 19.03 -5.67
CA GLY A 18 73.19 17.79 -4.88
C GLY A 18 72.84 18.23 -3.43
N GLU A 19 72.28 17.30 -2.64
CA GLU A 19 72.29 17.19 -1.15
C GLU A 19 71.96 18.41 -0.26
N GLU A 20 70.90 18.36 0.58
CA GLU A 20 70.91 17.96 2.02
C GLU A 20 71.83 18.84 2.90
N ALA A 21 71.50 19.32 4.10
CA ALA A 21 70.32 19.28 4.95
C ALA A 21 70.52 20.30 6.11
N ASP A 22 69.40 20.67 6.74
CA ASP A 22 69.21 20.95 8.19
C ASP A 22 69.93 22.12 8.91
N GLY A 23 69.17 22.77 9.82
CA GLY A 23 69.76 23.35 11.03
C GLY A 23 69.38 24.77 11.47
N ARG A 24 68.32 24.84 12.27
CA ARG A 24 68.17 25.67 13.50
C ARG A 24 67.77 27.16 13.43
N ARG A 25 66.61 27.39 14.10
CA ARG A 25 66.32 28.38 15.19
C ARG A 25 66.47 29.88 14.86
N GLN A 26 65.69 30.84 15.37
CA GLN A 26 64.49 30.97 16.21
C GLN A 26 64.22 32.50 16.24
N ARG A 27 62.96 32.97 16.20
CA ARG A 27 62.30 33.90 17.18
C ARG A 27 61.14 34.71 16.55
N LEU A 28 60.00 34.60 17.25
CA LEU A 28 58.65 35.22 17.17
C LEU A 28 58.67 36.75 17.48
N PRO A 29 57.61 37.57 17.18
CA PRO A 29 56.22 37.39 17.66
C PRO A 29 55.08 37.88 16.70
N PRO A 30 53.78 37.76 17.09
CA PRO A 30 52.68 37.46 16.16
C PRO A 30 51.79 38.67 15.82
N ALA A 31 51.10 38.58 14.68
CA ALA A 31 49.93 39.40 14.37
C ALA A 31 48.77 38.54 13.86
N ARG A 32 47.59 38.84 14.38
CA ARG A 32 46.31 38.14 14.21
C ARG A 32 45.87 38.09 12.74
N ALA A 33 45.35 36.95 12.30
CA ALA A 33 44.64 36.82 11.02
C ALA A 33 43.29 36.14 11.20
N ASP A 34 42.33 36.75 10.51
CA ASP A 34 40.89 36.57 10.49
C ASP A 34 40.44 35.24 9.88
N ARG A 35 39.29 34.74 10.35
CA ARG A 35 38.69 33.45 9.97
C ARG A 35 37.70 33.65 8.83
N SER A 36 38.00 33.12 7.66
CA SER A 36 36.97 32.71 6.69
C SER A 36 37.43 31.48 5.91
N ARG A 37 36.96 30.30 6.31
CA ARG A 37 37.00 29.07 5.48
C ARG A 37 35.58 28.69 5.11
N VAL A 38 35.33 28.74 3.80
CA VAL A 38 34.16 28.20 3.12
C VAL A 38 34.27 26.67 3.10
N ASP A 39 33.37 25.97 3.79
CA ASP A 39 33.25 24.52 3.74
C ASP A 39 32.49 24.06 2.49
N ARG A 40 33.14 23.23 1.66
CA ARG A 40 32.49 22.46 0.58
C ARG A 40 31.80 21.22 1.16
N PRO A 41 30.58 20.85 0.72
CA PRO A 41 29.91 19.66 1.25
C PRO A 41 30.54 18.38 0.67
N ALA A 42 31.11 17.57 1.56
CA ALA A 42 31.59 16.23 1.28
C ALA A 42 30.43 15.24 1.04
N ARG A 43 30.69 14.25 0.19
CA ARG A 43 29.79 13.20 -0.31
C ARG A 43 29.09 12.41 0.82
N ARG A 44 27.81 12.70 1.11
CA ARG A 44 26.98 11.99 2.12
C ARG A 44 26.11 10.82 1.59
N ARG A 45 26.20 10.45 0.30
CA ARG A 45 25.33 9.40 -0.29
C ARG A 45 25.65 7.95 0.14
N PRO A 46 26.90 7.51 0.37
CA PRO A 46 27.19 6.13 0.78
C PRO A 46 26.71 5.80 2.20
N LEU A 47 26.82 6.75 3.13
CA LEU A 47 26.50 6.54 4.55
C LEU A 47 24.99 6.40 4.80
N LEU A 48 24.14 7.07 4.03
CA LEU A 48 22.68 6.92 4.11
C LEU A 48 22.23 5.53 3.65
N ARG A 49 22.83 5.00 2.57
CA ARG A 49 22.54 3.64 2.08
C ARG A 49 22.98 2.56 3.07
N LEU A 50 24.16 2.73 3.69
CA LEU A 50 24.66 1.80 4.70
C LEU A 50 23.77 1.81 5.96
N ARG A 51 23.37 3.00 6.44
CA ARG A 51 22.45 3.12 7.59
C ARG A 51 21.08 2.52 7.31
N ARG A 52 20.57 2.60 6.08
CA ARG A 52 19.30 1.98 5.66
C ARG A 52 19.38 0.45 5.60
N ARG A 53 20.44 -0.11 5.01
CA ARG A 53 20.68 -1.57 5.01
C ARG A 53 20.78 -2.16 6.41
N VAL A 54 21.49 -1.48 7.32
CA VAL A 54 21.57 -1.91 8.73
C VAL A 54 20.19 -1.93 9.37
N ARG A 55 19.37 -0.88 9.16
CA ARG A 55 17.98 -0.86 9.66
C ARG A 55 17.09 -1.95 9.05
N GLN A 56 17.27 -2.30 7.79
CA GLN A 56 16.52 -3.38 7.14
C GLN A 56 16.92 -4.76 7.68
N GLU A 57 18.21 -5.00 7.92
CA GLU A 57 18.66 -6.22 8.61
C GLU A 57 18.13 -6.28 10.06
N ASP A 58 18.09 -5.15 10.76
CA ASP A 58 17.52 -5.06 12.10
C ASP A 58 16.00 -5.29 12.09
N ALA A 59 15.30 -4.79 11.08
CA ALA A 59 13.88 -5.04 10.85
C ALA A 59 13.58 -6.53 10.57
N LEU A 60 14.38 -7.16 9.72
CA LEU A 60 14.34 -8.61 9.47
C LEU A 60 14.60 -9.41 10.75
N ARG A 61 15.56 -8.99 11.58
CA ARG A 61 15.83 -9.60 12.89
C ARG A 61 14.69 -9.38 13.86
N ALA A 62 14.01 -8.23 13.84
CA ALA A 62 12.86 -7.92 14.68
C ALA A 62 11.63 -8.76 14.30
N LEU A 63 11.32 -8.90 13.01
CA LEU A 63 10.25 -9.78 12.50
C LEU A 63 10.48 -11.24 12.93
N ARG A 64 11.71 -11.75 12.77
CA ARG A 64 12.12 -13.09 13.22
C ARG A 64 12.04 -13.29 14.75
N ARG A 65 12.12 -12.22 15.54
CA ARG A 65 11.99 -12.26 17.01
C ARG A 65 10.54 -12.22 17.46
N ALA A 66 9.68 -11.46 16.77
CA ALA A 66 8.26 -11.37 17.05
C ALA A 66 7.49 -12.67 16.75
N GLY A 67 7.95 -13.47 15.77
CA GLY A 67 7.36 -14.76 15.43
C GLY A 67 7.75 -15.95 16.31
N ARG A 68 8.58 -15.77 17.36
CA ARG A 68 8.93 -16.86 18.29
C ARG A 68 7.99 -16.84 19.50
N PRO A 69 7.23 -17.92 19.79
CA PRO A 69 6.50 -18.00 21.04
C PRO A 69 7.49 -17.91 22.21
N ARG A 70 7.25 -16.98 23.14
CA ARG A 70 7.97 -16.94 24.41
C ARG A 70 7.80 -18.30 25.09
N ARG A 71 8.89 -19.03 25.29
CA ARG A 71 8.88 -20.26 26.08
C ARG A 71 8.42 -19.90 27.49
N VAL A 72 7.21 -20.33 27.85
CA VAL A 72 6.73 -20.36 29.23
C VAL A 72 7.66 -21.30 30.02
N PRO A 73 8.26 -20.88 31.14
CA PRO A 73 9.04 -21.79 31.97
C PRO A 73 8.14 -22.91 32.48
N ARG A 74 8.48 -24.17 32.19
CA ARG A 74 7.80 -25.34 32.75
C ARG A 74 8.11 -25.39 34.25
N LEU A 75 7.08 -25.21 35.08
CA LEU A 75 7.13 -25.56 36.50
C LEU A 75 7.31 -27.09 36.64
N PRO A 76 8.14 -27.57 37.59
CA PRO A 76 8.37 -29.00 37.78
C PRO A 76 7.15 -29.68 38.43
N PRO A 77 6.94 -31.00 38.19
CA PRO A 77 5.79 -31.71 38.73
C PRO A 77 5.97 -31.99 40.22
N LEU A 78 4.98 -31.65 41.04
CA LEU A 78 4.91 -32.06 42.44
C LEU A 78 4.51 -33.54 42.52
N ARG A 79 5.39 -34.36 43.07
CA ARG A 79 5.11 -35.74 43.51
C ARG A 79 4.76 -35.74 45.00
N GLY A 80 3.64 -36.38 45.35
CA GLY A 80 3.56 -37.32 46.47
C GLY A 80 3.06 -36.84 47.84
N ARG A 81 1.78 -37.19 48.10
CA ARG A 81 1.19 -37.77 49.33
C ARG A 81 1.46 -37.10 50.70
N HIS A 82 0.37 -36.74 51.39
CA HIS A 82 0.06 -37.27 52.72
C HIS A 82 -1.45 -37.39 52.96
N VAL A 83 -1.80 -38.48 53.64
CA VAL A 83 -3.12 -38.94 54.08
C VAL A 83 -3.53 -38.19 55.35
N LEU A 84 -4.82 -37.85 55.49
CA LEU A 84 -5.53 -37.86 56.77
C LEU A 84 -7.05 -38.00 56.56
N ARG A 85 -7.66 -38.72 57.50
CA ARG A 85 -8.97 -39.39 57.49
C ARG A 85 -10.05 -38.57 58.22
N ALA A 86 -11.31 -38.98 57.98
CA ALA A 86 -12.54 -38.83 58.79
C ALA A 86 -13.19 -37.42 58.77
N ALA A 87 -14.52 -37.23 58.80
CA ALA A 87 -15.73 -38.05 58.94
C ALA A 87 -16.83 -37.37 58.07
N GLY A 88 -17.79 -38.03 57.41
CA GLY A 88 -18.85 -38.85 57.99
C GLY A 88 -20.13 -38.03 58.21
N HIS A 89 -21.02 -37.90 57.20
CA HIS A 89 -22.46 -38.04 57.46
C HIS A 89 -23.29 -38.34 56.19
N GLN A 90 -24.25 -39.22 56.39
CA GLN A 90 -25.15 -39.83 55.42
C GLN A 90 -26.35 -38.92 55.14
N GLY A 91 -26.91 -38.99 53.93
CA GLY A 91 -28.16 -38.29 53.59
C GLY A 91 -28.68 -38.61 52.20
N ARG A 92 -29.15 -39.86 52.04
CA ARG A 92 -30.10 -40.46 51.07
C ARG A 92 -30.41 -39.81 49.69
N ARG A 93 -30.41 -40.71 48.71
CA ARG A 93 -30.84 -40.65 47.30
C ARG A 93 -32.31 -40.26 47.07
N THR A 94 -32.57 -39.70 45.89
CA THR A 94 -33.55 -40.16 44.85
C THR A 94 -33.18 -39.43 43.53
N GLU A 95 -32.70 -40.11 42.48
CA GLU A 95 -33.43 -40.49 41.23
C GLU A 95 -34.40 -39.39 40.74
N ARG A 96 -34.45 -38.90 39.49
CA ARG A 96 -34.02 -39.38 38.16
C ARG A 96 -34.06 -38.22 37.12
N ALA A 97 -33.24 -38.37 36.08
CA ALA A 97 -33.43 -38.00 34.66
C ALA A 97 -33.68 -36.53 34.19
N ARG A 98 -32.73 -36.07 33.35
CA ARG A 98 -32.73 -34.92 32.40
C ARG A 98 -33.60 -35.22 31.14
N PRO A 99 -33.59 -34.37 30.08
CA PRO A 99 -33.82 -32.92 29.96
C PRO A 99 -34.82 -32.57 28.81
N ALA A 100 -35.26 -31.32 28.67
CA ALA A 100 -35.97 -30.84 27.46
C ALA A 100 -35.83 -29.31 27.25
N PRO A 101 -35.99 -28.80 26.00
CA PRO A 101 -35.33 -27.61 25.48
C PRO A 101 -36.22 -26.34 25.42
N TYR A 102 -35.59 -25.21 25.10
CA TYR A 102 -36.26 -23.93 24.80
C TYR A 102 -36.38 -23.76 23.28
N THR A 103 -37.61 -23.60 22.78
CA THR A 103 -37.96 -23.36 21.37
C THR A 103 -38.51 -21.94 21.17
N ALA A 104 -38.11 -21.31 20.07
CA ALA A 104 -38.65 -20.05 19.56
C ALA A 104 -40.07 -20.23 18.97
N PRO A 105 -40.91 -19.18 18.87
CA PRO A 105 -42.17 -19.24 18.15
C PRO A 105 -42.06 -18.68 16.71
N GLU A 106 -42.55 -19.47 15.76
CA GLU A 106 -42.86 -19.07 14.39
C GLU A 106 -44.27 -18.46 14.26
N LEU A 107 -44.40 -17.62 13.23
CA LEU A 107 -45.58 -16.94 12.71
C LEU A 107 -46.67 -17.90 12.18
N ARG A 108 -47.94 -17.54 12.37
CA ARG A 108 -49.08 -18.04 11.58
C ARG A 108 -49.85 -16.90 10.91
N ARG A 109 -50.15 -17.12 9.62
CA ARG A 109 -50.93 -16.29 8.69
C ARG A 109 -52.45 -16.41 8.88
N ALA A 110 -53.20 -15.37 8.53
CA ALA A 110 -54.50 -15.39 7.82
C ALA A 110 -54.77 -13.96 7.26
N ARG A 111 -54.67 -13.66 5.95
CA ARG A 111 -55.61 -13.83 4.81
C ARG A 111 -56.95 -13.05 4.88
N ARG A 112 -57.09 -12.08 3.97
CA ARG A 112 -58.20 -11.78 2.99
C ARG A 112 -58.72 -10.34 3.03
N GLY A 113 -58.88 -9.75 1.85
CA GLY A 113 -59.66 -8.52 1.60
C GLY A 113 -59.25 -7.83 0.29
N ASP A 114 -60.04 -8.05 -0.76
CA ASP A 114 -59.88 -7.64 -2.17
C ASP A 114 -59.92 -6.11 -2.47
N PRO A 115 -59.52 -5.67 -3.69
CA PRO A 115 -59.35 -4.26 -4.13
C PRO A 115 -60.63 -3.71 -4.81
N PRO A 116 -60.81 -2.39 -5.07
CA PRO A 116 -60.37 -1.72 -6.33
C PRO A 116 -60.32 -0.15 -6.21
N PRO A 117 -60.45 0.72 -7.25
CA PRO A 117 -60.12 0.65 -8.69
C PRO A 117 -59.20 1.82 -9.18
N PRO A 118 -58.86 1.86 -10.50
CA PRO A 118 -58.11 2.93 -11.15
C PRO A 118 -59.00 3.87 -12.01
N SER A 119 -58.55 5.10 -12.27
CA SER A 119 -58.88 5.99 -13.41
C SER A 119 -58.39 7.41 -13.07
N GLY A 120 -58.01 8.31 -13.97
CA GLY A 120 -58.07 8.37 -15.43
C GLY A 120 -57.74 9.81 -15.85
N ALA A 121 -57.34 9.95 -17.11
CA ALA A 121 -56.84 11.14 -17.81
C ALA A 121 -57.63 12.46 -17.70
N GLY A 122 -56.97 13.59 -18.01
CA GLY A 122 -57.67 14.80 -18.50
C GLY A 122 -56.86 16.10 -18.61
N ARG A 123 -56.32 16.39 -19.82
CA ARG A 123 -56.30 17.68 -20.58
C ARG A 123 -55.89 19.00 -19.88
N ALA A 124 -54.79 19.64 -20.28
CA ALA A 124 -54.63 20.60 -21.40
C ALA A 124 -55.15 22.03 -21.15
N ALA A 125 -54.25 23.03 -21.15
CA ALA A 125 -54.36 24.30 -21.91
C ALA A 125 -53.22 25.28 -21.55
N ALA A 126 -52.68 25.90 -22.59
CA ALA A 126 -51.68 26.96 -22.57
C ALA A 126 -52.25 28.32 -22.16
N LEU A 127 -51.39 29.23 -21.67
CA LEU A 127 -51.50 30.66 -21.95
C LEU A 127 -50.12 31.32 -21.91
N GLN A 128 -49.88 32.11 -22.95
CA GLN A 128 -48.73 32.95 -23.25
C GLN A 128 -48.66 34.18 -22.34
N GLY A 129 -47.48 34.80 -22.20
CA GLY A 129 -47.39 36.17 -21.68
C GLY A 129 -46.00 36.56 -21.21
N ALA A 130 -45.29 37.31 -22.05
CA ALA A 130 -43.93 37.79 -21.85
C ALA A 130 -43.78 38.82 -20.71
N HIS A 131 -42.60 38.88 -20.08
CA HIS A 131 -41.93 40.14 -19.79
C HIS A 131 -40.40 39.97 -19.73
N ARG A 132 -39.73 40.68 -20.63
CA ARG A 132 -38.29 40.96 -20.67
C ARG A 132 -37.84 41.67 -19.39
N LEU A 133 -36.64 41.36 -18.87
CA LEU A 133 -35.71 42.35 -18.32
C LEU A 133 -34.25 41.86 -18.50
N ALA A 134 -33.39 42.80 -18.87
CA ALA A 134 -32.04 42.65 -19.39
C ALA A 134 -30.95 42.42 -18.32
N PRO A 135 -29.75 41.95 -18.68
CA PRO A 135 -28.63 41.80 -17.74
C PRO A 135 -27.90 43.14 -17.51
N ALA A 136 -27.60 43.43 -16.24
CA ALA A 136 -26.84 44.61 -15.82
C ALA A 136 -25.33 44.43 -16.00
N ALA A 137 -24.70 45.52 -16.43
CA ALA A 137 -23.29 45.67 -16.77
C ALA A 137 -22.35 45.59 -15.56
N GLY A 138 -21.11 45.15 -15.81
CA GLY A 138 -20.04 45.04 -14.81
C GLY A 138 -19.38 46.36 -14.42
N PRO A 139 -18.38 46.34 -13.52
CA PRO A 139 -17.51 47.46 -13.28
C PRO A 139 -16.13 47.30 -13.94
N ARG A 140 -15.54 48.48 -14.16
CA ARG A 140 -14.44 48.80 -15.07
C ARG A 140 -13.05 48.49 -14.50
N ARG A 141 -12.12 48.29 -15.44
CA ARG A 141 -10.66 48.29 -15.26
C ARG A 141 -10.14 49.56 -14.58
N ALA A 142 -9.10 49.40 -13.75
CA ALA A 142 -8.13 50.44 -13.43
C ALA A 142 -6.71 49.85 -13.31
N GLY A 143 -5.75 50.49 -13.99
CA GLY A 143 -4.36 50.63 -13.53
C GLY A 143 -3.34 49.51 -13.82
N LEU A 144 -2.51 49.72 -14.84
CA LEU A 144 -1.20 49.10 -15.05
C LEU A 144 -0.10 49.90 -14.33
N HIS A 145 0.88 49.24 -13.71
CA HIS A 145 2.34 49.51 -13.77
C HIS A 145 3.15 48.49 -12.91
N PRO A 146 4.48 48.29 -13.10
CA PRO A 146 5.04 46.98 -13.42
C PRO A 146 6.09 46.44 -12.42
N GLY A 147 6.43 45.15 -12.57
CA GLY A 147 7.82 44.69 -12.41
C GLY A 147 8.16 43.84 -11.19
N VAL A 148 8.01 42.51 -11.32
CA VAL A 148 8.93 41.53 -10.71
C VAL A 148 9.06 40.35 -11.69
N PRO A 149 10.26 39.98 -12.18
CA PRO A 149 10.40 38.90 -13.15
C PRO A 149 10.25 37.53 -12.48
N ALA A 150 9.47 36.65 -13.12
CA ALA A 150 9.42 35.23 -12.80
C ALA A 150 10.77 34.56 -13.18
N PRO A 151 11.27 33.58 -12.39
CA PRO A 151 12.51 32.88 -12.72
C PRO A 151 12.30 31.98 -13.95
N ALA A 152 13.23 32.10 -14.90
CA ALA A 152 13.27 31.36 -16.16
C ALA A 152 13.43 29.84 -15.96
N PRO A 153 12.95 29.01 -16.92
CA PRO A 153 13.08 27.56 -16.84
C PRO A 153 14.55 27.14 -16.95
N THR A 154 15.04 26.45 -15.92
CA THR A 154 16.37 25.85 -15.91
C THR A 154 16.51 24.81 -17.02
N ARG A 155 17.43 25.07 -17.95
CA ARG A 155 17.86 24.17 -19.01
C ARG A 155 18.27 22.81 -18.43
N HIS A 156 17.82 21.74 -19.09
CA HIS A 156 18.27 20.36 -18.89
C HIS A 156 19.79 20.29 -18.76
N ARG A 157 20.28 19.92 -17.57
CA ARG A 157 21.66 19.45 -17.41
C ARG A 157 21.71 17.99 -17.82
N GLN A 158 22.46 17.69 -18.87
CA GLN A 158 22.90 16.33 -19.19
C GLN A 158 23.57 15.68 -17.97
N PRO A 159 23.36 14.38 -17.70
CA PRO A 159 24.07 13.69 -16.63
C PRO A 159 25.55 13.56 -17.01
N LEU A 160 26.43 14.17 -16.21
CA LEU A 160 27.85 13.87 -16.20
C LEU A 160 28.06 12.38 -15.93
N ALA A 161 28.72 11.69 -16.85
CA ALA A 161 29.14 10.30 -16.73
C ALA A 161 30.11 10.13 -15.55
N GLY A 162 29.56 9.82 -14.38
CA GLY A 162 30.33 9.33 -13.24
C GLY A 162 30.58 7.84 -13.40
N THR A 163 31.78 7.47 -13.82
CA THR A 163 32.33 6.10 -13.82
C THR A 163 32.51 5.59 -12.38
N GLY A 164 31.41 5.30 -11.69
CA GLY A 164 31.41 4.34 -10.60
C GLY A 164 31.01 3.01 -11.20
N LEU A 165 31.92 2.03 -11.24
CA LEU A 165 31.59 0.63 -11.53
C LEU A 165 30.50 0.21 -10.54
N ARG A 166 29.23 0.33 -10.95
CA ARG A 166 28.12 -0.32 -10.27
C ARG A 166 28.27 -1.78 -10.63
N SER A 167 28.63 -2.61 -9.64
CA SER A 167 28.48 -4.04 -9.75
C SER A 167 27.04 -4.31 -10.20
N ARG A 168 26.85 -4.71 -11.46
CA ARG A 168 25.55 -5.21 -11.93
C ARG A 168 25.15 -6.32 -10.96
N PRO A 169 23.96 -6.28 -10.35
CA PRO A 169 23.50 -7.40 -9.55
C PRO A 169 23.59 -8.65 -10.44
N ARG A 170 24.18 -9.73 -9.93
CA ARG A 170 24.23 -11.00 -10.65
C ARG A 170 22.80 -11.37 -11.05
N PRO A 171 22.57 -11.84 -12.30
CA PRO A 171 21.25 -12.33 -12.66
C PRO A 171 20.90 -13.44 -11.68
N SER A 172 19.80 -13.25 -10.96
CA SER A 172 19.32 -14.24 -10.02
C SER A 172 18.79 -15.43 -10.83
N THR A 173 19.00 -16.63 -10.28
CA THR A 173 18.57 -17.89 -10.88
C THR A 173 17.16 -18.28 -10.47
N ARG A 174 16.49 -17.46 -9.65
CA ARG A 174 15.13 -17.75 -9.17
C ARG A 174 14.14 -17.53 -10.33
N PRO A 175 13.13 -18.41 -10.49
CA PRO A 175 12.13 -18.23 -11.53
C PRO A 175 11.28 -16.98 -11.26
N ARG A 176 10.79 -16.34 -12.32
CA ARG A 176 9.89 -15.19 -12.20
C ARG A 176 8.47 -15.66 -11.91
N VAL A 177 7.75 -14.92 -11.08
CA VAL A 177 6.37 -15.25 -10.68
C VAL A 177 5.44 -15.32 -11.89
N VAL A 178 5.58 -14.39 -12.83
CA VAL A 178 4.75 -14.32 -14.04
C VAL A 178 4.95 -15.53 -14.97
N ASP A 179 6.12 -16.18 -14.92
CA ASP A 179 6.42 -17.35 -15.75
C ASP A 179 5.87 -18.65 -15.14
N VAL A 180 5.90 -18.78 -13.80
CA VAL A 180 5.51 -20.03 -13.11
C VAL A 180 4.10 -20.03 -12.53
N ALA A 181 3.52 -18.86 -12.33
CA ALA A 181 2.17 -18.68 -11.81
C ALA A 181 1.42 -17.58 -12.59
N PRO A 182 1.27 -17.77 -13.93
CA PRO A 182 0.53 -16.84 -14.77
C PRO A 182 -0.93 -16.79 -14.36
N ALA A 183 -1.59 -15.69 -14.74
CA ALA A 183 -3.03 -15.54 -14.57
C ALA A 183 -3.78 -16.12 -15.77
N THR A 184 -4.87 -16.84 -15.49
CA THR A 184 -5.87 -17.25 -16.48
C THR A 184 -7.14 -16.42 -16.30
N VAL A 185 -7.87 -16.18 -17.39
CA VAL A 185 -9.12 -15.41 -17.34
C VAL A 185 -10.27 -16.35 -16.99
N GLU A 186 -10.90 -16.14 -15.83
CA GLU A 186 -12.18 -16.78 -15.49
C GLU A 186 -13.35 -15.94 -16.00
N ARG A 187 -13.27 -14.62 -15.81
CA ARG A 187 -14.26 -13.66 -16.30
C ARG A 187 -13.55 -12.53 -17.04
N PRO A 188 -13.83 -12.30 -18.34
CA PRO A 188 -13.08 -11.33 -19.15
C PRO A 188 -13.36 -9.86 -18.77
N GLY A 189 -14.51 -9.57 -18.16
CA GLY A 189 -15.03 -8.21 -18.00
C GLY A 189 -15.36 -7.57 -19.35
N ILE A 190 -15.67 -6.27 -19.33
CA ILE A 190 -15.83 -5.47 -20.56
C ILE A 190 -14.54 -4.75 -20.95
N LEU A 191 -14.42 -4.41 -22.24
CA LEU A 191 -13.31 -3.63 -22.78
C LEU A 191 -13.22 -2.25 -22.10
N LEU A 192 -11.99 -1.82 -21.86
CA LEU A 192 -11.67 -0.58 -21.17
C LEU A 192 -11.67 0.63 -22.14
N PRO A 193 -12.47 1.68 -21.91
CA PRO A 193 -12.23 3.00 -22.50
C PRO A 193 -10.81 3.49 -22.18
N ALA A 194 -10.21 4.32 -23.04
CA ALA A 194 -8.81 4.73 -22.91
C ALA A 194 -8.54 5.55 -21.63
N ASP A 195 -9.50 6.35 -21.19
CA ASP A 195 -9.47 7.24 -20.02
C ASP A 195 -9.94 6.57 -18.71
N GLN A 196 -10.33 5.31 -18.77
CA GLN A 196 -10.88 4.59 -17.62
C GLN A 196 -9.81 4.37 -16.53
N ARG A 197 -10.13 4.79 -15.30
CA ARG A 197 -9.39 4.47 -14.07
C ARG A 197 -9.48 2.98 -13.77
N VAL A 198 -8.38 2.36 -13.33
CA VAL A 198 -8.31 0.90 -13.12
C VAL A 198 -7.87 0.57 -11.70
N ALA A 199 -8.46 -0.47 -11.12
CA ALA A 199 -8.04 -1.07 -9.87
C ALA A 199 -7.76 -2.56 -10.05
N VAL A 200 -6.62 -3.03 -9.55
CA VAL A 200 -6.28 -4.45 -9.47
C VAL A 200 -6.34 -4.86 -8.00
N VAL A 201 -7.23 -5.81 -7.70
CA VAL A 201 -7.41 -6.35 -6.35
C VAL A 201 -6.75 -7.72 -6.26
N ALA A 202 -5.67 -7.83 -5.49
CA ALA A 202 -5.13 -9.11 -5.07
C ALA A 202 -6.07 -9.72 -4.02
N HIS A 203 -6.54 -10.94 -4.29
CA HIS A 203 -7.64 -11.53 -3.56
C HIS A 203 -7.37 -13.00 -3.20
N TRP A 204 -7.78 -13.41 -2.00
CA TRP A 204 -7.79 -14.81 -1.60
C TRP A 204 -9.09 -15.18 -0.89
N SER A 205 -9.61 -16.36 -1.23
CA SER A 205 -10.74 -16.97 -0.53
C SER A 205 -10.63 -18.50 -0.52
N PRO A 206 -11.23 -19.17 0.48
CA PRO A 206 -11.27 -20.63 0.51
C PRO A 206 -12.39 -21.23 -0.36
N GLY A 207 -13.31 -20.40 -0.87
CA GLY A 207 -14.55 -20.87 -1.50
C GLY A 207 -15.08 -19.94 -2.60
N PRO A 208 -16.13 -20.39 -3.31
CA PRO A 208 -16.73 -19.64 -4.41
C PRO A 208 -17.54 -18.43 -3.94
N ALA A 209 -18.12 -18.48 -2.74
CA ALA A 209 -18.77 -17.32 -2.13
C ALA A 209 -17.73 -16.38 -1.51
N GLN A 210 -17.74 -15.12 -1.92
CA GLN A 210 -16.76 -14.14 -1.44
C GLN A 210 -17.21 -13.46 -0.14
N SER A 211 -16.23 -13.11 0.71
CA SER A 211 -16.51 -12.36 1.94
C SER A 211 -17.20 -11.03 1.63
N ARG A 212 -18.07 -10.57 2.55
CA ARG A 212 -18.73 -9.28 2.42
C ARG A 212 -17.72 -8.14 2.28
N SER A 213 -16.57 -8.21 2.95
CA SER A 213 -15.48 -7.24 2.77
C SER A 213 -14.94 -7.19 1.34
N ALA A 214 -14.66 -8.34 0.72
CA ALA A 214 -14.17 -8.39 -0.64
C ALA A 214 -15.21 -7.86 -1.65
N VAL A 215 -16.48 -8.25 -1.49
CA VAL A 215 -17.59 -7.76 -2.31
C VAL A 215 -17.74 -6.23 -2.18
N GLN A 216 -17.75 -5.71 -0.95
CA GLN A 216 -17.90 -4.28 -0.70
C GLN A 216 -16.73 -3.48 -1.27
N LEU A 217 -15.49 -3.99 -1.17
CA LEU A 217 -14.32 -3.34 -1.75
C LEU A 217 -14.48 -3.19 -3.27
N VAL A 218 -14.88 -4.25 -3.96
CA VAL A 218 -15.12 -4.23 -5.41
C VAL A 218 -16.24 -3.25 -5.76
N ALA A 219 -17.38 -3.33 -5.06
CA ALA A 219 -18.53 -2.47 -5.28
C ALA A 219 -18.18 -1.00 -5.10
N GLU A 220 -17.45 -0.64 -4.05
CA GLU A 220 -17.05 0.74 -3.76
C GLU A 220 -16.07 1.31 -4.80
N LEU A 221 -15.12 0.50 -5.27
CA LEU A 221 -14.23 0.88 -6.36
C LEU A 221 -15.02 1.13 -7.65
N GLN A 222 -15.95 0.24 -8.01
CA GLN A 222 -16.84 0.41 -9.17
C GLN A 222 -17.71 1.66 -9.05
N ARG A 223 -18.29 1.90 -7.87
CA ARG A 223 -19.10 3.10 -7.57
C ARG A 223 -18.30 4.40 -7.71
N CYS A 224 -17.00 4.36 -7.42
CA CYS A 224 -16.09 5.48 -7.64
C CYS A 224 -15.57 5.57 -9.09
N GLY A 225 -16.10 4.75 -10.00
CA GLY A 225 -15.77 4.78 -11.43
C GLY A 225 -14.44 4.11 -11.77
N TYR A 226 -14.01 3.11 -11.01
CA TYR A 226 -12.88 2.25 -11.36
C TYR A 226 -13.36 1.00 -12.08
N ARG A 227 -12.66 0.61 -13.15
CA ARG A 227 -12.72 -0.76 -13.65
C ARG A 227 -11.94 -1.66 -12.70
N VAL A 228 -12.56 -2.73 -12.24
CA VAL A 228 -11.92 -3.64 -11.29
C VAL A 228 -11.50 -4.93 -11.98
N THR A 229 -10.23 -5.28 -11.82
CA THR A 229 -9.68 -6.60 -12.13
C THR A 229 -9.32 -7.28 -10.81
N VAL A 230 -10.02 -8.36 -10.48
CA VAL A 230 -9.66 -9.21 -9.34
C VAL A 230 -8.64 -10.24 -9.81
N SER A 231 -7.48 -10.26 -9.18
CA SER A 231 -6.45 -11.30 -9.35
C SER A 231 -6.53 -12.25 -8.15
N SER A 232 -7.26 -13.34 -8.33
CA SER A 232 -7.63 -14.26 -7.26
C SER A 232 -6.72 -15.48 -7.19
N THR A 233 -6.25 -15.74 -5.98
CA THR A 233 -5.54 -16.97 -5.59
C THR A 233 -6.44 -17.96 -4.84
N SER A 234 -7.76 -17.85 -5.03
CA SER A 234 -8.72 -18.75 -4.39
C SER A 234 -8.45 -20.22 -4.70
N GLU A 235 -8.69 -21.07 -3.70
CA GLU A 235 -8.48 -22.53 -3.78
C GLU A 235 -9.63 -23.27 -4.47
N SER A 236 -10.82 -22.64 -4.56
CA SER A 236 -12.00 -23.26 -5.15
C SER A 236 -11.89 -23.37 -6.67
N ALA A 237 -12.20 -24.53 -7.25
CA ALA A 237 -12.28 -24.68 -8.71
C ALA A 237 -13.56 -24.06 -9.30
N GLU A 238 -14.55 -23.73 -8.47
CA GLU A 238 -15.80 -23.14 -8.91
C GLU A 238 -15.64 -21.65 -9.25
N PRO A 239 -16.50 -21.10 -10.13
CA PRO A 239 -16.52 -19.68 -10.44
C PRO A 239 -16.72 -18.83 -9.17
N LEU A 240 -16.00 -17.71 -9.09
CA LEU A 240 -16.08 -16.82 -7.93
C LEU A 240 -17.32 -15.93 -7.99
N ASP A 241 -18.13 -16.02 -6.96
CA ASP A 241 -19.37 -15.28 -6.79
C ASP A 241 -19.17 -14.00 -5.97
N PHE A 242 -19.09 -12.89 -6.70
CA PHE A 242 -19.08 -11.52 -6.16
C PHE A 242 -20.47 -10.87 -6.16
N SER A 243 -21.53 -11.61 -6.53
CA SER A 243 -22.89 -11.06 -6.69
C SER A 243 -23.65 -10.92 -5.37
N ALA A 244 -23.13 -11.51 -4.28
CA ALA A 244 -23.74 -11.41 -2.96
C ALA A 244 -24.04 -9.95 -2.59
N GLY A 245 -25.28 -9.63 -2.25
CA GLY A 245 -25.69 -8.25 -1.92
C GLY A 245 -25.92 -7.32 -3.12
N GLY A 246 -25.84 -7.81 -4.37
CA GLY A 246 -26.34 -7.16 -5.58
C GLY A 246 -25.67 -5.83 -5.98
N SER A 247 -24.58 -5.45 -5.32
CA SER A 247 -23.96 -4.12 -5.45
C SER A 247 -22.77 -4.09 -6.42
N VAL A 248 -22.31 -5.25 -6.89
CA VAL A 248 -21.22 -5.38 -7.85
C VAL A 248 -21.79 -5.55 -9.26
N SER A 249 -21.32 -4.73 -10.19
CA SER A 249 -21.57 -4.93 -11.62
C SER A 249 -20.69 -6.08 -12.11
N THR A 250 -21.24 -7.29 -12.20
CA THR A 250 -20.49 -8.52 -12.50
C THR A 250 -20.02 -8.60 -13.95
N ASP A 251 -20.79 -8.05 -14.89
CA ASP A 251 -20.42 -7.98 -16.31
C ASP A 251 -19.17 -7.11 -16.52
N GLU A 252 -19.08 -6.08 -15.68
CA GLU A 252 -18.03 -5.10 -15.63
C GLU A 252 -16.77 -5.55 -14.89
N LEU A 253 -16.88 -6.59 -14.08
CA LEU A 253 -15.82 -7.14 -13.24
C LEU A 253 -14.99 -8.15 -14.03
N ARG A 254 -13.68 -7.93 -14.11
CA ARG A 254 -12.74 -8.92 -14.64
C ARG A 254 -12.21 -9.79 -13.50
N VAL A 255 -12.18 -11.11 -13.69
CA VAL A 255 -11.65 -12.07 -12.71
C VAL A 255 -10.57 -12.90 -13.36
N LEU A 256 -9.38 -12.83 -12.77
CA LEU A 256 -8.22 -13.63 -13.09
C LEU A 256 -7.99 -14.68 -12.00
N ARG A 257 -7.57 -15.88 -12.40
CA ARG A 257 -7.23 -16.99 -11.50
C ARG A 257 -5.76 -17.33 -11.63
N ARG A 258 -5.12 -17.62 -10.50
CA ARG A 258 -3.70 -17.99 -10.46
C ARG A 258 -3.34 -18.78 -9.19
N PRO A 259 -2.26 -19.57 -9.21
CA PRO A 259 -1.71 -20.16 -7.99
C PRO A 259 -1.25 -19.10 -6.99
N ASN A 260 -1.29 -19.40 -5.69
CA ASN A 260 -0.83 -18.50 -4.63
C ASN A 260 0.70 -18.44 -4.49
N THR A 261 1.41 -18.15 -5.59
CA THR A 261 2.86 -17.96 -5.62
C THR A 261 3.18 -16.47 -5.66
N GLY A 262 4.12 -16.01 -4.83
CA GLY A 262 4.48 -14.58 -4.74
C GLY A 262 3.43 -13.69 -4.07
N TYR A 263 2.36 -14.28 -3.50
CA TYR A 263 1.30 -13.59 -2.74
C TYR A 263 0.75 -12.37 -3.50
N ASP A 264 0.40 -11.29 -2.79
CA ASP A 264 -0.24 -10.09 -3.36
C ASP A 264 0.59 -9.44 -4.47
N PHE A 265 1.92 -9.33 -4.27
CA PHE A 265 2.84 -8.81 -5.29
C PHE A 265 2.80 -9.64 -6.56
N GLY A 266 2.78 -10.97 -6.41
CA GLY A 266 2.58 -11.89 -7.52
C GLY A 266 1.24 -11.72 -8.22
N SER A 267 0.18 -11.46 -7.46
CA SER A 267 -1.17 -11.25 -8.01
C SER A 267 -1.27 -9.96 -8.81
N TRP A 268 -0.66 -8.86 -8.37
CA TRP A 268 -0.58 -7.62 -9.16
C TRP A 268 0.31 -7.80 -10.39
N ALA A 269 1.48 -8.44 -10.24
CA ALA A 269 2.39 -8.70 -11.36
C ALA A 269 1.73 -9.53 -12.46
N ALA A 270 1.05 -10.61 -12.08
CA ALA A 270 0.34 -11.47 -13.01
C ALA A 270 -0.79 -10.73 -13.73
N ALA A 271 -1.52 -9.85 -13.03
CA ALA A 271 -2.57 -9.04 -13.63
C ALA A 271 -2.01 -8.01 -14.63
N LEU A 272 -0.94 -7.29 -14.25
CA LEU A 272 -0.26 -6.33 -15.14
C LEU A 272 0.34 -7.03 -16.37
N HIS A 273 0.81 -8.27 -16.22
CA HIS A 273 1.33 -9.07 -17.32
C HIS A 273 0.21 -9.58 -18.24
N ALA A 274 -0.91 -10.03 -17.68
CA ALA A 274 -2.04 -10.58 -18.43
C ALA A 274 -2.86 -9.51 -19.17
N ASP A 275 -2.83 -8.26 -18.70
CA ASP A 275 -3.48 -7.13 -19.38
C ASP A 275 -2.52 -5.93 -19.50
N PRO A 276 -1.81 -5.81 -20.64
CA PRO A 276 -0.86 -4.72 -20.86
C PRO A 276 -1.54 -3.34 -20.96
N ASN A 277 -2.87 -3.26 -21.02
CA ASN A 277 -3.60 -2.00 -21.05
C ASN A 277 -3.76 -1.35 -19.67
N ILE A 278 -3.42 -2.05 -18.58
CA ILE A 278 -3.50 -1.53 -17.21
C ILE A 278 -2.37 -0.56 -16.92
N ALA A 279 -1.12 -0.96 -17.19
CA ALA A 279 0.06 -0.18 -16.80
C ALA A 279 0.13 1.24 -17.40
N PRO A 280 -0.31 1.50 -18.64
CA PRO A 280 -0.28 2.83 -19.24
C PRO A 280 -1.32 3.81 -18.71
N ARG A 281 -2.26 3.39 -17.84
CA ARG A 281 -3.35 4.27 -17.39
C ARG A 281 -2.89 5.39 -16.47
N ASP A 282 -3.62 6.50 -16.52
CA ASP A 282 -3.35 7.67 -15.68
C ASP A 282 -3.59 7.44 -14.20
N HIS A 283 -4.51 6.53 -13.85
CA HIS A 283 -4.82 6.17 -12.47
C HIS A 283 -4.96 4.65 -12.36
N VAL A 284 -3.98 4.02 -11.73
CA VAL A 284 -4.02 2.59 -11.40
C VAL A 284 -3.92 2.41 -9.90
N LEU A 285 -4.87 1.69 -9.33
CA LEU A 285 -4.79 1.20 -7.96
C LEU A 285 -4.33 -0.24 -7.92
N LEU A 286 -3.39 -0.56 -7.04
CA LEU A 286 -3.06 -1.92 -6.62
C LEU A 286 -3.50 -2.07 -5.16
N VAL A 287 -4.47 -2.95 -4.92
CA VAL A 287 -5.12 -3.14 -3.62
C VAL A 287 -5.08 -4.62 -3.26
N ASN A 288 -5.02 -4.96 -1.96
CA ASN A 288 -5.25 -6.33 -1.50
C ASN A 288 -6.39 -6.41 -0.49
N ASP A 289 -6.88 -7.62 -0.25
CA ASP A 289 -7.99 -7.91 0.67
C ASP A 289 -7.54 -8.26 2.10
N SER A 290 -6.31 -7.90 2.47
CA SER A 290 -5.77 -8.15 3.82
C SER A 290 -6.42 -7.24 4.90
N LEU A 291 -7.20 -6.25 4.47
CA LEU A 291 -8.02 -5.39 5.30
C LEU A 291 -9.47 -5.88 5.34
N VAL A 292 -10.17 -5.57 6.42
CA VAL A 292 -11.63 -5.72 6.55
C VAL A 292 -12.24 -4.34 6.37
N GLY A 293 -13.23 -4.26 5.49
CA GLY A 293 -13.85 -3.02 5.00
C GLY A 293 -13.99 -3.05 3.47
N PRO A 294 -14.31 -1.91 2.83
CA PRO A 294 -14.49 -0.60 3.43
C PRO A 294 -15.85 -0.46 4.15
N PHE A 295 -15.85 0.07 5.39
CA PHE A 295 -17.08 0.30 6.16
C PHE A 295 -17.80 1.61 5.81
N ALA A 296 -17.16 2.48 5.03
CA ALA A 296 -17.68 3.74 4.52
C ALA A 296 -17.14 4.00 3.11
N GLY A 297 -17.70 4.98 2.41
CA GLY A 297 -17.33 5.26 1.02
C GLY A 297 -15.87 5.68 0.84
N LEU A 298 -15.24 5.23 -0.26
CA LEU A 298 -13.83 5.51 -0.58
C LEU A 298 -13.58 6.87 -1.24
N GLY A 299 -14.64 7.62 -1.58
CA GLY A 299 -14.58 8.86 -2.35
C GLY A 299 -13.51 9.87 -1.89
N PRO A 300 -13.43 10.22 -0.59
CA PRO A 300 -12.42 11.18 -0.12
C PRO A 300 -10.97 10.73 -0.33
N ALA A 301 -10.65 9.47 0.01
CA ALA A 301 -9.31 8.93 -0.16
C ALA A 301 -8.94 8.80 -1.65
N LEU A 302 -9.90 8.40 -2.49
CA LEU A 302 -9.69 8.31 -3.93
C LEU A 302 -9.55 9.68 -4.59
N ALA A 303 -10.29 10.70 -4.12
CA ALA A 303 -10.11 12.07 -4.60
C ALA A 303 -8.71 12.62 -4.28
N ASP A 304 -8.16 12.32 -3.09
CA ASP A 304 -6.78 12.65 -2.74
C ASP A 304 -5.77 11.97 -3.68
N PHE A 305 -5.94 10.66 -3.92
CA PHE A 305 -5.15 9.95 -4.91
C PHE A 305 -5.27 10.54 -6.32
N GLU A 306 -6.47 10.90 -6.76
CA GLU A 306 -6.76 11.36 -8.11
C GLU A 306 -6.27 12.79 -8.39
N THR A 307 -6.05 13.57 -7.35
CA THR A 307 -5.59 14.97 -7.44
C THR A 307 -4.14 15.16 -7.02
N THR A 308 -3.51 14.17 -6.37
CA THR A 308 -2.09 14.24 -6.00
C THR A 308 -1.18 14.46 -7.21
N SER A 309 -0.09 15.20 -7.01
CA SER A 309 0.97 15.34 -8.01
C SER A 309 2.03 14.24 -7.92
N ALA A 310 2.00 13.40 -6.89
CA ALA A 310 2.98 12.32 -6.70
C ALA A 310 2.85 11.23 -7.78
N ASP A 311 3.96 10.57 -8.09
CA ASP A 311 4.00 9.43 -9.02
C ASP A 311 3.33 8.21 -8.40
N VAL A 312 3.56 8.00 -7.10
CA VAL A 312 3.01 6.90 -6.30
C VAL A 312 2.32 7.43 -5.06
N TRP A 313 1.17 6.89 -4.75
CA TRP A 313 0.35 7.24 -3.60
C TRP A 313 0.06 6.00 -2.75
N GLY A 314 -0.17 6.16 -1.46
CA GLY A 314 -0.62 5.08 -0.59
C GLY A 314 -1.67 5.56 0.41
N LEU A 315 -2.58 4.66 0.79
CA LEU A 315 -3.62 5.03 1.76
C LEU A 315 -3.03 5.33 3.14
N VAL A 316 -1.98 4.60 3.55
CA VAL A 316 -1.31 4.76 4.84
C VAL A 316 0.21 4.65 4.66
N GLU A 317 0.94 5.62 5.20
CA GLU A 317 2.40 5.53 5.39
C GLU A 317 2.71 4.80 6.70
N SER A 318 3.84 4.08 6.75
CA SER A 318 4.40 3.47 7.95
C SER A 318 5.89 3.78 8.08
N ASP A 319 6.35 4.02 9.32
CA ASP A 319 7.77 4.12 9.70
C ASP A 319 8.14 3.05 10.75
N GLN A 320 7.43 1.91 10.76
CA GLN A 320 7.70 0.83 11.73
C GLN A 320 9.14 0.30 11.63
N PHE A 321 9.67 0.25 10.41
CA PHE A 321 11.01 -0.29 10.11
C PHE A 321 11.83 0.70 9.27
N ALA A 322 11.19 1.23 8.23
CA ALA A 322 11.64 2.36 7.43
C ALA A 322 10.39 3.08 6.91
N SER A 323 10.46 4.37 6.64
CA SER A 323 9.39 5.10 5.94
C SER A 323 9.06 4.42 4.60
N HIS A 324 7.82 3.97 4.47
CA HIS A 324 7.24 3.34 3.29
C HIS A 324 5.73 3.54 3.24
N LEU A 325 5.16 3.49 2.03
CA LEU A 325 3.73 3.34 1.83
C LEU A 325 3.35 1.89 2.11
N GLN A 326 2.27 1.61 2.85
CA GLN A 326 1.83 0.24 3.03
C GLN A 326 1.29 -0.35 1.71
N SER A 327 1.51 -1.64 1.51
CA SER A 327 1.22 -2.33 0.23
C SER A 327 -0.27 -2.57 -0.05
N PHE A 328 -1.13 -2.55 0.96
CA PHE A 328 -2.53 -2.98 0.82
C PHE A 328 -3.40 -2.05 -0.03
N PHE A 329 -2.99 -0.80 -0.26
CA PHE A 329 -3.73 0.15 -1.08
C PHE A 329 -2.77 1.22 -1.61
N ARG A 330 -2.31 1.04 -2.84
CA ARG A 330 -1.36 1.92 -3.53
C ARG A 330 -1.92 2.42 -4.85
N GLY A 331 -1.63 3.67 -5.15
CA GLY A 331 -2.02 4.32 -6.38
C GLY A 331 -0.81 4.71 -7.23
N PHE A 332 -0.97 4.66 -8.53
CA PHE A 332 0.05 4.99 -9.52
C PHE A 332 -0.54 5.98 -10.51
N ARG A 333 0.19 7.07 -10.75
CA ARG A 333 -0.29 8.19 -11.58
C ARG A 333 0.45 8.26 -12.92
N ARG A 334 -0.17 8.86 -13.93
CA ARG A 334 0.48 9.30 -15.18
C ARG A 334 1.21 8.17 -15.92
N GLY A 335 0.68 6.95 -15.88
CA GLY A 335 1.28 5.81 -16.57
C GLY A 335 2.65 5.36 -16.03
N VAL A 336 3.03 5.73 -14.80
CA VAL A 336 4.36 5.37 -14.24
C VAL A 336 4.58 3.87 -14.14
N LEU A 337 3.52 3.06 -14.12
CA LEU A 337 3.60 1.60 -14.19
C LEU A 337 4.15 1.09 -15.53
N ALA A 338 3.91 1.81 -16.63
CA ALA A 338 4.42 1.47 -17.96
C ALA A 338 5.87 1.95 -18.20
N GLU A 339 6.41 2.81 -17.33
CA GLU A 339 7.80 3.24 -17.48
C GLU A 339 8.76 2.04 -17.39
N PRO A 340 9.78 1.98 -18.27
CA PRO A 340 10.74 0.86 -18.30
C PRO A 340 11.27 0.39 -16.94
N PRO A 341 11.72 1.28 -16.03
CA PRO A 341 12.13 0.90 -14.68
C PRO A 341 11.05 0.15 -13.87
N MET A 342 9.80 0.60 -13.93
CA MET A 342 8.67 0.05 -13.16
C MET A 342 8.13 -1.23 -13.79
N ALA A 343 7.98 -1.24 -15.12
CA ALA A 343 7.61 -2.42 -15.89
C ALA A 343 8.61 -3.57 -15.64
N ALA A 344 9.92 -3.27 -15.64
CA ALA A 344 10.96 -4.25 -15.33
C ALA A 344 10.91 -4.75 -13.88
N PHE A 345 10.54 -3.90 -12.91
CA PHE A 345 10.36 -4.33 -11.52
C PHE A 345 9.25 -5.38 -11.41
N TRP A 346 8.05 -5.08 -11.94
CA TRP A 346 6.90 -5.98 -11.85
C TRP A 346 7.08 -7.26 -12.66
N ALA A 347 7.58 -7.15 -13.89
CA ALA A 347 7.87 -8.31 -14.74
C ALA A 347 9.03 -9.17 -14.22
N GLY A 348 9.90 -8.60 -13.38
CA GLY A 348 11.08 -9.23 -12.80
C GLY A 348 10.88 -9.81 -11.40
N LEU A 349 9.66 -9.79 -10.85
CA LEU A 349 9.39 -10.36 -9.54
C LEU A 349 9.70 -11.86 -9.52
N GLU A 350 10.54 -12.27 -8.58
CA GLU A 350 11.02 -13.64 -8.45
C GLU A 350 10.23 -14.41 -7.38
N VAL A 351 10.14 -15.72 -7.55
CA VAL A 351 9.58 -16.57 -6.51
C VAL A 351 10.55 -16.60 -5.32
N VAL A 352 10.06 -16.11 -4.19
CA VAL A 352 10.79 -16.14 -2.91
C VAL A 352 10.18 -17.22 -2.01
N PRO A 353 11.00 -18.01 -1.30
CA PRO A 353 10.55 -19.18 -0.57
C PRO A 353 9.81 -18.85 0.74
N ASP A 354 10.08 -17.69 1.35
CA ASP A 354 9.45 -17.32 2.62
C ASP A 354 8.84 -15.90 2.60
N LYS A 355 7.82 -15.71 3.45
CA LYS A 355 7.02 -14.49 3.53
C LYS A 355 7.81 -13.30 4.11
N ASP A 356 8.75 -13.54 5.02
CA ASP A 356 9.57 -12.49 5.61
C ASP A 356 10.54 -11.90 4.57
N GLN A 357 11.10 -12.77 3.74
CA GLN A 357 11.94 -12.41 2.60
C GLN A 357 11.13 -11.68 1.54
N LEU A 358 9.87 -12.06 1.33
CA LEU A 358 8.94 -11.32 0.47
C LEU A 358 8.72 -9.89 0.96
N ILE A 359 8.40 -9.72 2.24
CA ILE A 359 8.23 -8.38 2.84
C ILE A 359 9.50 -7.56 2.69
N ALA A 360 10.66 -8.16 2.98
CA ALA A 360 11.93 -7.45 2.89
C ALA A 360 12.32 -7.07 1.45
N GLU A 361 12.19 -7.99 0.50
CA GLU A 361 12.59 -7.78 -0.89
C GLU A 361 11.57 -6.90 -1.65
N TYR A 362 10.29 -6.99 -1.34
CA TYR A 362 9.25 -6.33 -2.15
C TYR A 362 8.51 -5.22 -1.42
N GLU A 363 8.22 -5.30 -0.13
CA GLU A 363 7.59 -4.15 0.55
C GLU A 363 8.60 -3.04 0.83
N PHE A 364 9.71 -3.38 1.49
CA PHE A 364 10.79 -2.41 1.72
C PHE A 364 11.61 -2.16 0.46
N GLY A 365 11.97 -3.21 -0.28
CA GLY A 365 12.74 -3.06 -1.52
C GLY A 365 12.01 -2.23 -2.57
N PHE A 366 10.68 -2.24 -2.64
CA PHE A 366 9.95 -1.33 -3.51
C PHE A 366 10.09 0.13 -3.10
N SER A 367 10.00 0.43 -1.81
CA SER A 367 10.15 1.80 -1.32
C SER A 367 11.56 2.34 -1.57
N GLU A 368 12.58 1.50 -1.38
CA GLU A 368 13.96 1.84 -1.78
C GLU A 368 14.08 2.04 -3.29
N PHE A 369 13.46 1.18 -4.09
CA PHE A 369 13.42 1.30 -5.55
C PHE A 369 12.80 2.63 -5.98
N LEU A 370 11.69 3.05 -5.38
CA LEU A 370 11.04 4.32 -5.68
C LEU A 370 11.98 5.50 -5.46
N VAL A 371 12.61 5.54 -4.28
CA VAL A 371 13.58 6.59 -3.92
C VAL A 371 14.81 6.56 -4.83
N ASP A 372 15.36 5.38 -5.11
CA ASP A 372 16.56 5.23 -5.93
C ASP A 372 16.34 5.62 -7.40
N ARG A 373 15.10 5.52 -7.89
CA ARG A 373 14.69 5.92 -9.24
C ARG A 373 14.11 7.32 -9.31
N GLY A 374 13.90 7.98 -8.17
CA GLY A 374 13.44 9.37 -8.10
C GLY A 374 11.94 9.55 -8.25
N TYR A 375 11.15 8.50 -7.99
CA TYR A 375 9.70 8.61 -7.94
C TYR A 375 9.26 9.38 -6.69
N SER A 376 8.36 10.33 -6.89
CA SER A 376 7.70 11.06 -5.81
C SER A 376 6.59 10.22 -5.18
N THR A 377 6.45 10.33 -3.85
CA THR A 377 5.47 9.56 -3.07
C THR A 377 4.61 10.48 -2.22
N ALA A 378 3.32 10.17 -2.09
CA ALA A 378 2.39 10.81 -1.16
C ALA A 378 1.59 9.75 -0.39
N ALA A 379 1.05 10.13 0.77
CA ALA A 379 0.16 9.29 1.56
C ALA A 379 -1.09 10.06 1.97
N PHE A 380 -2.23 9.38 2.02
CA PHE A 380 -3.47 9.97 2.54
C PHE A 380 -3.41 10.17 4.06
N VAL A 381 -2.91 9.17 4.79
CA VAL A 381 -2.60 9.30 6.21
C VAL A 381 -1.13 9.01 6.47
N HIS A 382 -0.44 10.00 7.04
CA HIS A 382 0.92 9.86 7.53
C HIS A 382 0.95 9.14 8.88
N HIS A 383 1.94 8.26 9.09
CA HIS A 383 2.06 7.48 10.33
C HIS A 383 2.13 8.37 11.58
N THR A 384 2.77 9.55 11.48
CA THR A 384 2.93 10.51 12.58
C THR A 384 1.61 11.05 13.12
N SER A 385 0.54 10.98 12.33
CA SER A 385 -0.79 11.44 12.73
C SER A 385 -1.56 10.39 13.54
N VAL A 386 -1.09 9.14 13.59
CA VAL A 386 -1.81 8.02 14.21
C VAL A 386 -1.00 7.24 15.23
N VAL A 387 0.33 7.19 15.10
CA VAL A 387 1.23 6.48 16.02
C VAL A 387 2.59 7.17 16.15
N ALA A 388 3.29 6.87 17.25
CA ALA A 388 4.70 7.26 17.40
C ALA A 388 5.61 6.55 16.35
N PRO A 389 6.77 7.13 16.00
CA PRO A 389 7.72 6.50 15.08
C PRO A 389 8.14 5.09 15.53
N GLY A 390 8.36 4.18 14.57
CA GLY A 390 8.70 2.78 14.84
C GLY A 390 7.52 1.87 15.23
N LEU A 391 6.31 2.41 15.36
CA LEU A 391 5.10 1.63 15.64
C LEU A 391 4.34 1.28 14.36
N ASN A 392 3.58 0.18 14.39
CA ASN A 392 2.73 -0.21 13.26
C ASN A 392 1.44 0.64 13.26
N PRO A 393 1.21 1.51 12.25
CA PRO A 393 0.05 2.40 12.24
C PRO A 393 -1.27 1.64 12.07
N THR A 394 -1.28 0.52 11.32
CA THR A 394 -2.50 -0.26 11.07
C THR A 394 -2.93 -1.18 12.20
N ILE A 395 -2.03 -1.48 13.13
CA ILE A 395 -2.34 -2.30 14.32
C ILE A 395 -2.54 -1.40 15.53
N LEU A 396 -1.58 -0.53 15.84
CA LEU A 396 -1.62 0.29 17.06
C LEU A 396 -2.36 1.62 16.86
N GLY A 397 -2.50 2.08 15.63
CA GLY A 397 -3.22 3.31 15.28
C GLY A 397 -4.58 3.07 14.65
N TRP A 398 -5.13 1.84 14.72
CA TRP A 398 -6.34 1.44 13.99
C TRP A 398 -7.52 2.40 14.24
N ARG A 399 -7.75 2.81 15.50
CA ARG A 399 -8.84 3.72 15.87
C ARG A 399 -8.63 5.13 15.30
N ALA A 400 -7.38 5.61 15.32
CA ALA A 400 -7.02 6.90 14.74
C ALA A 400 -7.11 6.89 13.21
N LEU A 401 -6.80 5.77 12.55
CA LEU A 401 -7.01 5.58 11.11
C LEU A 401 -8.50 5.66 10.74
N LEU A 402 -9.39 4.99 11.49
CA LEU A 402 -10.84 5.13 11.29
C LEU A 402 -11.29 6.58 11.44
N ALA A 403 -10.78 7.31 12.44
CA ALA A 403 -11.09 8.72 12.64
C ALA A 403 -10.53 9.62 11.52
N ALA A 404 -9.40 9.25 10.91
CA ALA A 404 -8.80 9.94 9.77
C ALA A 404 -9.47 9.61 8.42
N GLY A 405 -10.56 8.83 8.42
CA GLY A 405 -11.31 8.50 7.21
C GLY A 405 -10.74 7.33 6.41
N VAL A 406 -9.89 6.49 7.01
CA VAL A 406 -9.50 5.19 6.45
C VAL A 406 -10.54 4.16 6.90
N PRO A 407 -11.47 3.70 6.04
CA PRO A 407 -12.63 2.91 6.46
C PRO A 407 -12.31 1.42 6.59
N PHE A 408 -11.12 1.09 7.12
CA PHE A 408 -10.60 -0.26 7.16
C PHE A 408 -9.92 -0.59 8.48
N VAL A 409 -9.92 -1.87 8.83
CA VAL A 409 -9.08 -2.43 9.90
C VAL A 409 -8.32 -3.65 9.37
N LYS A 410 -7.17 -3.99 9.96
CA LYS A 410 -6.45 -5.21 9.56
C LYS A 410 -7.24 -6.47 9.92
N ARG A 411 -7.37 -7.40 8.97
CA ARG A 411 -8.02 -8.70 9.21
C ARG A 411 -7.37 -9.46 10.36
N GLU A 412 -6.06 -9.33 10.52
CA GLU A 412 -5.32 -9.90 11.64
C GLU A 412 -5.75 -9.33 12.99
N LEU A 413 -6.02 -8.02 13.07
CA LEU A 413 -6.50 -7.39 14.30
C LEU A 413 -7.92 -7.86 14.67
N VAL A 414 -8.79 -8.08 13.68
CA VAL A 414 -10.12 -8.68 13.90
C VAL A 414 -10.00 -10.11 14.46
N ARG A 415 -9.08 -10.91 13.89
CA ARG A 415 -8.84 -12.31 14.32
C ARG A 415 -8.06 -12.43 15.62
N SER A 416 -7.24 -11.43 15.95
CA SER A 416 -6.36 -11.43 17.11
C SER A 416 -6.36 -10.04 17.77
N PRO A 417 -7.43 -9.68 18.48
CA PRO A 417 -7.60 -8.36 19.07
C PRO A 417 -6.49 -7.95 20.05
N GLY A 418 -5.86 -8.92 20.72
CA GLY A 418 -4.74 -8.68 21.64
C GLY A 418 -3.45 -8.15 21.00
N LEU A 419 -3.40 -7.97 19.68
CA LEU A 419 -2.28 -7.32 18.99
C LEU A 419 -2.19 -5.81 19.27
N ALA A 420 -3.30 -5.19 19.66
CA ALA A 420 -3.35 -3.79 20.09
C ALA A 420 -3.86 -3.71 21.54
N PRO A 421 -3.38 -2.76 22.36
CA PRO A 421 -3.84 -2.58 23.74
C PRO A 421 -5.37 -2.40 23.86
N ASP A 422 -5.97 -1.76 22.86
CA ASP A 422 -7.40 -1.45 22.74
C ASP A 422 -8.10 -2.28 21.64
N GLY A 423 -7.44 -3.32 21.11
CA GLY A 423 -7.98 -4.05 19.96
C GLY A 423 -9.27 -4.82 20.25
N HIS A 424 -9.52 -5.19 21.51
CA HIS A 424 -10.78 -5.82 21.93
C HIS A 424 -12.01 -4.89 21.78
N ASP A 425 -11.79 -3.58 21.72
CA ASP A 425 -12.86 -2.60 21.52
C ASP A 425 -13.27 -2.50 20.04
N LEU A 426 -12.51 -3.10 19.12
CA LEU A 426 -12.70 -2.96 17.68
C LEU A 426 -14.12 -3.27 17.21
N PRO A 427 -14.76 -4.39 17.59
CA PRO A 427 -16.13 -4.66 17.15
C PRO A 427 -17.10 -3.55 17.57
N ALA A 428 -17.06 -3.15 18.84
CA ALA A 428 -17.92 -2.10 19.38
C ALA A 428 -17.70 -0.74 18.69
N GLU A 429 -16.44 -0.40 18.40
CA GLU A 429 -16.09 0.84 17.70
C GLU A 429 -16.63 0.84 16.25
N VAL A 430 -16.49 -0.28 15.55
CA VAL A 430 -16.97 -0.44 14.16
C VAL A 430 -18.51 -0.39 14.13
N THR A 431 -19.19 -1.07 15.05
CA THR A 431 -20.65 -1.00 15.19
C THR A 431 -21.10 0.43 15.52
N ALA A 432 -20.45 1.11 16.47
CA ALA A 432 -20.81 2.46 16.87
C ALA A 432 -20.62 3.50 15.75
N ARG A 433 -19.55 3.37 14.95
CA ARG A 433 -19.23 4.32 13.88
C ARG A 433 -20.00 4.08 12.59
N PHE A 434 -20.18 2.82 12.21
CA PHE A 434 -20.64 2.44 10.88
C PHE A 434 -21.95 1.64 10.89
N GLY A 435 -22.43 1.22 12.07
CA GLY A 435 -23.63 0.39 12.18
C GLY A 435 -23.45 -1.01 11.62
N VAL A 436 -22.22 -1.56 11.63
CA VAL A 436 -21.91 -2.86 11.05
C VAL A 436 -21.22 -3.78 12.04
N GLU A 437 -21.59 -5.06 12.02
CA GLU A 437 -20.93 -6.10 12.80
C GLU A 437 -19.72 -6.65 12.04
N VAL A 438 -18.50 -6.31 12.50
CA VAL A 438 -17.24 -6.62 11.77
C VAL A 438 -17.01 -8.12 11.54
N THR A 439 -17.57 -8.98 12.37
CA THR A 439 -17.44 -10.45 12.25
C THR A 439 -18.23 -11.01 11.07
N GLU A 440 -19.27 -10.32 10.60
CA GLU A 440 -20.02 -10.69 9.40
C GLU A 440 -19.28 -10.33 8.10
N TRP A 441 -18.13 -9.65 8.20
CA TRP A 441 -17.39 -9.15 7.05
C TRP A 441 -16.25 -10.04 6.57
N VAL A 442 -15.80 -11.01 7.37
CA VAL A 442 -14.51 -11.72 7.20
C VAL A 442 -14.55 -13.05 6.47
#